data_AF-A0A8R1DT63-F1
#
_entry.id   AF-A0A8R1DT63-F1
#
_cell.length_a   1.000
_cell.length_b   1.000
_cell.length_c   1.000
_cell.angle_alpha   90.00
_cell.angle_beta   90.00
_cell.angle_gamma   90.00
#
_symmetry.space_group_name_H-M   'P 1'
#
loop_
_entity.id
_entity.type
_entity.pdbx_description
1 polymer ?
#
loop_
_entity_poly.entity_id
_entity_poly.type
_entity_poly.pdbx_seq_one_letter_code
_entity_poly.pdbx_strand_id
1 'polypeptide(L)'
;MDPLLIVLVCIYSSIFLVGFTGNVLMVVVTFHSNNLRSICNILICACCFFDMLLYTDILAFVASMFVPITQEHCFYINIPADFGAFASNACVLAVGIDRLLAVGSPTRYKSLELQKGRYLFLLMSFPVIYALALLYVGVGQRDPLRNVVCLLPESLGHAYDLFALTSLFINLFVPPIYFYVYFRVKRMRMSEFMAYFLFIDQEEIGQKRVLSHMYV
;
A
#
# COMPACT_ATOMS: atom_id res chain seq x y z
N MET A 1 -12.61 -32.51 -9.45
CA MET A 1 -12.47 -31.13 -8.94
C MET A 1 -13.85 -30.55 -8.86
N ASP A 2 -14.24 -30.03 -7.69
CA ASP A 2 -15.56 -29.42 -7.53
C ASP A 2 -15.71 -28.23 -8.48
N PRO A 3 -16.86 -28.06 -9.16
CA PRO A 3 -17.07 -26.99 -10.13
C PRO A 3 -16.85 -25.60 -9.51
N LEU A 4 -17.11 -25.47 -8.21
CA LEU A 4 -16.87 -24.26 -7.43
C LEU A 4 -15.38 -23.87 -7.37
N LEU A 5 -14.49 -24.86 -7.27
CA LEU A 5 -13.05 -24.65 -7.18
C LEU A 5 -12.49 -24.12 -8.51
N ILE A 6 -12.99 -24.64 -9.63
CA ILE A 6 -12.61 -24.20 -10.98
C ILE A 6 -13.00 -22.75 -11.19
N VAL A 7 -14.22 -22.37 -10.79
CA VAL A 7 -14.69 -20.98 -10.85
C VAL A 7 -13.82 -20.07 -9.98
N LEU A 8 -13.48 -20.50 -8.76
CA LEU A 8 -12.62 -19.75 -7.85
C LEU A 8 -11.23 -19.49 -8.44
N VAL A 9 -10.59 -20.53 -9.00
CA VAL A 9 -9.27 -20.41 -9.66
C VAL A 9 -9.32 -19.44 -10.83
N CYS A 10 -10.36 -19.50 -11.67
CA CYS A 10 -10.52 -18.58 -12.81
C CYS A 10 -10.65 -17.13 -12.35
N ILE A 11 -11.48 -16.87 -11.33
CA ILE A 11 -11.67 -15.53 -10.77
C ILE A 11 -10.37 -15.02 -10.16
N TYR A 12 -9.73 -15.78 -9.27
CA TYR A 12 -8.45 -15.38 -8.65
C TYR A 12 -7.35 -15.12 -9.68
N SER A 13 -7.25 -15.96 -10.71
CA SER A 13 -6.25 -15.78 -11.78
C SER A 13 -6.49 -14.49 -12.57
N SER A 14 -7.74 -14.14 -12.87
CA SER A 14 -8.05 -12.88 -13.55
C SER A 14 -7.74 -11.65 -12.70
N ILE A 15 -8.07 -11.69 -11.40
CA ILE A 15 -7.76 -10.61 -10.45
C ILE A 15 -6.24 -10.46 -10.32
N PHE A 16 -5.52 -11.57 -10.22
CA PHE A 16 -4.06 -11.59 -10.19
C PHE A 16 -3.48 -10.92 -11.43
N LEU A 17 -3.93 -11.28 -12.65
CA LEU A 17 -3.39 -10.70 -13.88
C LEU A 17 -3.59 -9.18 -13.93
N VAL A 18 -4.81 -8.70 -13.68
CA VAL A 18 -5.13 -7.27 -13.75
C VAL A 18 -4.42 -6.50 -12.62
N GLY A 19 -4.47 -7.03 -11.42
CA GLY A 19 -3.89 -6.40 -10.23
C GLY A 19 -2.37 -6.37 -10.26
N PHE A 20 -1.72 -7.47 -10.64
CA PHE A 20 -0.28 -7.54 -10.76
C PHE A 20 0.23 -6.63 -11.88
N THR A 21 -0.36 -6.69 -13.08
CA THR A 21 0.06 -5.83 -14.21
C THR A 21 -0.15 -4.35 -13.91
N GLY A 22 -1.27 -3.97 -13.28
CA GLY A 22 -1.54 -2.59 -12.87
C GLY A 22 -0.50 -2.06 -11.88
N ASN A 23 -0.21 -2.82 -10.82
CA ASN A 23 0.76 -2.42 -9.81
C ASN A 23 2.19 -2.38 -10.35
N VAL A 24 2.60 -3.33 -11.19
CA VAL A 24 3.90 -3.31 -11.87
C VAL A 24 4.05 -2.08 -12.74
N LEU A 25 3.03 -1.73 -13.53
CA LEU A 25 3.07 -0.55 -14.39
C LEU A 25 3.28 0.73 -13.57
N MET A 26 2.54 0.89 -12.48
CA MET A 26 2.67 2.05 -11.59
C MET A 26 4.07 2.16 -10.97
N VAL A 27 4.64 1.04 -10.54
CA VAL A 27 6.00 0.96 -10.00
C VAL A 27 7.02 1.36 -11.09
N VAL A 28 6.93 0.74 -12.28
CA VAL A 28 7.85 1.02 -13.40
C VAL A 28 7.79 2.48 -13.83
N VAL A 29 6.59 3.06 -13.96
CA VAL A 29 6.41 4.47 -14.33
C VAL A 29 7.02 5.41 -13.30
N THR A 30 6.85 5.10 -12.01
CA THR A 30 7.41 5.92 -10.91
C THR A 30 8.94 5.86 -10.88
N PHE A 31 9.55 4.71 -11.17
CA PHE A 31 11.01 4.58 -11.25
C PHE A 31 11.59 5.23 -12.51
N HIS A 32 10.92 5.05 -13.66
CA HIS A 32 11.37 5.55 -14.95
C HIS A 32 11.26 7.08 -15.05
N SER A 33 10.17 7.66 -14.54
CA SER A 33 9.98 9.10 -14.57
C SER A 33 10.59 9.74 -13.33
N ASN A 34 11.77 10.32 -13.49
CA ASN A 34 12.35 11.17 -12.45
C ASN A 34 11.37 12.28 -12.04
N ASN A 35 10.59 12.82 -12.98
CA ASN A 35 9.68 13.96 -12.76
C ASN A 35 8.46 13.59 -11.90
N LEU A 36 8.26 12.32 -11.59
CA LEU A 36 7.17 11.83 -10.73
C LEU A 36 7.66 11.50 -9.32
N ARG A 37 8.88 11.86 -8.89
CA ARG A 37 9.42 11.51 -7.56
C ARG A 37 8.99 12.45 -6.43
N SER A 38 7.72 12.87 -6.43
CA SER A 38 7.10 13.52 -5.29
C SER A 38 7.02 12.53 -4.11
N ILE A 39 6.98 13.04 -2.87
CA ILE A 39 6.85 12.18 -1.67
C ILE A 39 5.62 11.28 -1.80
N CYS A 40 4.49 11.85 -2.24
CA CYS A 40 3.25 11.11 -2.39
C CYS A 40 3.33 10.01 -3.45
N ASN A 41 3.97 10.27 -4.59
CA ASN A 41 4.11 9.27 -5.64
C ASN A 41 5.04 8.11 -5.21
N ILE A 42 6.06 8.39 -4.39
CA ILE A 42 6.90 7.34 -3.81
C ILE A 42 6.08 6.49 -2.81
N LEU A 43 5.21 7.12 -2.01
CA LEU A 43 4.29 6.41 -1.13
C LEU A 43 3.29 5.54 -1.91
N ILE A 44 2.71 6.05 -2.99
CA ILE A 44 1.82 5.27 -3.87
C ILE A 44 2.59 4.08 -4.47
N CYS A 45 3.82 4.31 -4.94
CA CYS A 45 4.68 3.24 -5.45
C CYS A 45 4.97 2.18 -4.37
N ALA A 46 5.17 2.60 -3.11
CA ALA A 46 5.36 1.68 -2.01
C ALA A 46 4.09 0.88 -1.68
N CYS A 47 2.90 1.50 -1.74
CA CYS A 47 1.64 0.77 -1.59
C CYS A 47 1.46 -0.25 -2.72
N CYS A 48 1.71 0.13 -3.98
CA CYS A 48 1.68 -0.80 -5.11
C CYS A 48 2.68 -1.95 -4.96
N PHE A 49 3.85 -1.70 -4.37
CA PHE A 49 4.81 -2.76 -4.06
C PHE A 49 4.28 -3.73 -2.99
N PHE A 50 3.60 -3.23 -1.95
CA PHE A 50 2.93 -4.10 -0.97
C PHE A 50 1.76 -4.89 -1.60
N ASP A 51 1.02 -4.29 -2.53
CA ASP A 51 -0.01 -5.00 -3.30
C ASP A 51 0.60 -6.11 -4.18
N MET A 52 1.81 -5.91 -4.73
CA MET A 52 2.52 -7.00 -5.43
C MET A 52 2.88 -8.16 -4.50
N LEU A 53 3.22 -7.88 -3.24
CA LEU A 53 3.48 -8.91 -2.24
C LEU A 53 2.20 -9.69 -1.90
N LEU A 54 1.05 -9.02 -1.78
CA LEU A 54 -0.25 -9.67 -1.58
C LEU A 54 -0.51 -10.76 -2.63
N TYR A 55 -0.22 -10.49 -3.90
CA TYR A 55 -0.41 -11.46 -5.00
C TYR A 55 0.49 -12.69 -4.94
N THR A 56 1.42 -12.79 -3.99
CA THR A 56 2.16 -14.04 -3.73
C THR A 56 1.28 -15.13 -3.12
N ASP A 57 0.09 -14.79 -2.61
CA ASP A 57 -0.91 -15.73 -2.07
C ASP A 57 -1.32 -16.82 -3.06
N ILE A 58 -1.33 -16.49 -4.36
CA ILE A 58 -1.73 -17.41 -5.43
C ILE A 58 -0.80 -18.62 -5.51
N LEU A 59 0.48 -18.46 -5.16
CA LEU A 59 1.44 -19.57 -5.14
C LEU A 59 1.09 -20.56 -4.02
N ALA A 60 0.75 -20.06 -2.84
CA ALA A 60 0.33 -20.88 -1.72
C ALA A 60 -1.02 -21.56 -1.99
N PHE A 61 -1.96 -20.82 -2.56
CA PHE A 61 -3.27 -21.31 -2.97
C PHE A 61 -3.14 -22.48 -3.95
N VAL A 62 -2.36 -22.30 -5.04
CA VAL A 62 -2.11 -23.35 -6.03
C VAL A 62 -1.41 -24.55 -5.40
N ALA A 63 -0.41 -24.34 -4.54
CA ALA A 63 0.26 -25.44 -3.84
C ALA A 63 -0.69 -26.27 -2.97
N SER A 64 -1.62 -25.61 -2.25
CA SER A 64 -2.62 -26.28 -1.42
C SER A 64 -3.65 -27.11 -2.19
N MET A 65 -3.77 -26.91 -3.52
CA MET A 65 -4.63 -27.73 -4.38
C MET A 65 -4.02 -29.08 -4.73
N PHE A 66 -2.70 -29.18 -4.74
CA PHE A 66 -2.00 -30.42 -5.10
C PHE A 66 -1.59 -31.24 -3.88
N VAL A 67 -1.36 -30.59 -2.73
CA VAL A 67 -0.90 -31.23 -1.50
C VAL A 67 -1.69 -30.66 -0.32
N PRO A 68 -2.19 -31.49 0.61
CA PRO A 68 -2.78 -30.99 1.85
C PRO A 68 -1.71 -30.31 2.70
N ILE A 69 -1.89 -29.02 2.98
CA ILE A 69 -0.97 -28.20 3.77
C ILE A 69 -1.61 -27.92 5.14
N THR A 70 -0.83 -28.06 6.21
CA THR A 70 -1.28 -27.68 7.57
C THR A 70 -1.31 -26.15 7.68
N GLN A 71 -2.18 -25.63 8.55
CA GLN A 71 -2.34 -24.19 8.75
C GLN A 71 -1.02 -23.49 9.13
N GLU A 72 -0.18 -24.14 9.94
CA GLU A 72 1.14 -23.60 10.28
C GLU A 72 2.04 -23.45 9.05
N HIS A 73 2.17 -24.48 8.22
CA HIS A 73 2.97 -24.40 6.99
C HIS A 73 2.40 -23.38 6.01
N CYS A 74 1.07 -23.31 5.94
CA CYS A 74 0.37 -22.34 5.14
C CYS A 74 0.70 -20.89 5.55
N PHE A 75 0.69 -20.62 6.85
CA PHE A 75 1.07 -19.31 7.41
C PHE A 75 2.48 -18.93 6.99
N TYR A 76 3.46 -19.84 7.10
CA TYR A 76 4.84 -19.55 6.71
C TYR A 76 5.01 -19.21 5.22
N ILE A 77 4.26 -19.89 4.34
CA ILE A 77 4.28 -19.61 2.90
C ILE A 77 3.58 -18.27 2.60
N ASN A 78 2.52 -17.93 3.33
CA ASN A 78 1.74 -16.71 3.16
C ASN A 78 2.30 -15.47 3.86
N ILE A 79 3.37 -15.56 4.66
CA ILE A 79 4.02 -14.40 5.29
C ILE A 79 4.18 -13.19 4.34
N PRO A 80 4.74 -13.32 3.11
CA PRO A 80 4.86 -12.17 2.21
C PRO A 80 3.50 -11.61 1.78
N ALA A 81 2.51 -12.46 1.54
CA ALA A 81 1.16 -12.03 1.16
C ALA A 81 0.44 -11.33 2.31
N ASP A 82 0.51 -11.91 3.51
CA ASP A 82 -0.05 -11.36 4.76
C ASP A 82 0.58 -10.00 5.07
N PHE A 83 1.92 -9.90 4.97
CA PHE A 83 2.64 -8.64 5.12
C PHE A 83 2.16 -7.59 4.10
N GLY A 84 2.06 -7.99 2.82
CA GLY A 84 1.58 -7.13 1.75
C GLY A 84 0.17 -6.58 2.01
N ALA A 85 -0.74 -7.45 2.42
CA ALA A 85 -2.12 -7.09 2.74
C ALA A 85 -2.20 -6.03 3.85
N PHE A 86 -1.50 -6.26 4.96
CA PHE A 86 -1.55 -5.36 6.12
C PHE A 86 -0.83 -4.05 5.86
N ALA A 87 0.36 -4.12 5.24
CA ALA A 87 1.15 -2.95 4.92
C ALA A 87 0.44 -2.08 3.89
N SER A 88 -0.15 -2.66 2.82
CA SER A 88 -0.89 -1.90 1.82
C SER A 88 -2.08 -1.15 2.43
N ASN A 89 -2.89 -1.85 3.23
CA ASN A 89 -4.06 -1.25 3.88
C ASN A 89 -3.69 -0.04 4.78
N ALA A 90 -2.62 -0.16 5.58
CA ALA A 90 -2.12 0.97 6.37
C ALA A 90 -1.43 2.06 5.51
N CYS A 91 -0.82 1.67 4.40
CA CYS A 91 -0.18 2.59 3.44
C CYS A 91 -1.20 3.53 2.79
N VAL A 92 -2.42 3.06 2.48
CA VAL A 92 -3.49 3.91 1.95
C VAL A 92 -3.86 5.04 2.92
N LEU A 93 -3.88 4.76 4.22
CA LEU A 93 -4.10 5.80 5.24
C LEU A 93 -2.95 6.81 5.28
N ALA A 94 -1.70 6.32 5.21
CA ALA A 94 -0.52 7.18 5.16
C ALA A 94 -0.55 8.14 3.96
N VAL A 95 -0.94 7.65 2.77
CA VAL A 95 -1.17 8.47 1.57
C VAL A 95 -2.27 9.51 1.81
N GLY A 96 -3.38 9.11 2.42
CA GLY A 96 -4.47 10.04 2.75
C GLY A 96 -4.02 11.17 3.68
N ILE A 97 -3.24 10.86 4.72
CA ILE A 97 -2.69 11.84 5.65
C ILE A 97 -1.71 12.79 4.94
N ASP A 98 -0.84 12.27 4.08
CA ASP A 98 0.08 13.10 3.28
C ASP A 98 -0.68 14.12 2.44
N ARG A 99 -1.75 13.69 1.75
CA ARG A 99 -2.63 14.59 0.96
C ARG A 99 -3.35 15.61 1.82
N LEU A 100 -3.80 15.23 3.01
CA LEU A 100 -4.41 16.16 3.97
C LEU A 100 -3.41 17.25 4.40
N LEU A 101 -2.16 16.89 4.69
CA LEU A 101 -1.12 17.82 5.10
C LEU A 101 -0.73 18.77 3.97
N ALA A 102 -0.58 18.24 2.74
CA ALA A 102 -0.25 19.03 1.56
C ALA A 102 -1.29 20.13 1.27
N VAL A 103 -2.58 19.81 1.38
CA VAL A 103 -3.68 20.76 1.09
C VAL A 103 -4.08 21.60 2.30
N GLY A 104 -3.99 21.06 3.52
CA GLY A 104 -4.32 21.77 4.74
C GLY A 104 -3.32 22.86 5.10
N SER A 105 -2.04 22.64 4.81
CA SER A 105 -0.96 23.52 5.23
C SER A 105 0.24 23.47 4.26
N PRO A 106 0.15 24.11 3.07
CA PRO A 106 1.19 24.05 2.05
C PRO A 106 2.54 24.59 2.54
N THR A 107 2.54 25.65 3.37
CA THR A 107 3.79 26.25 3.89
C THR A 107 4.56 25.31 4.82
N ARG A 108 3.86 24.56 5.69
CA ARG A 108 4.53 23.56 6.56
C ARG A 108 4.95 22.32 5.78
N TYR A 109 4.16 21.93 4.78
CA TYR A 109 4.49 20.81 3.91
C TYR A 109 5.82 21.06 3.16
N LYS A 110 6.06 22.31 2.71
CA LYS A 110 7.35 22.72 2.13
C LYS A 110 8.55 22.51 3.06
N SER A 111 8.37 22.78 4.36
CA SER A 111 9.41 22.57 5.37
C SER A 111 9.70 21.08 5.59
N LEU A 112 8.66 20.24 5.57
CA LEU A 112 8.80 18.78 5.64
C LEU A 112 9.47 18.22 4.38
N GLU A 113 9.21 18.82 3.23
CA GLU A 113 9.83 18.46 1.96
C GLU A 113 11.35 18.73 1.94
N LEU A 114 11.87 19.72 2.67
CA LEU A 114 13.32 19.88 2.84
C LEU A 114 13.98 18.64 3.48
N GLN A 115 13.20 17.82 4.19
CA GLN A 115 13.65 16.59 4.83
C GLN A 115 12.90 15.35 4.29
N LYS A 116 12.72 15.26 2.94
CA LYS A 116 11.96 14.19 2.26
C LYS A 116 12.23 12.80 2.83
N GLY A 117 13.51 12.44 3.02
CA GLY A 117 13.91 11.11 3.49
C GLY A 117 13.42 10.78 4.91
N ARG A 118 13.54 11.72 5.86
CA ARG A 118 13.08 11.51 7.24
C ARG A 118 11.56 11.44 7.33
N TYR A 119 10.88 12.32 6.62
CA TYR A 119 9.41 12.34 6.59
C TYR A 119 8.86 11.06 5.95
N LEU A 120 9.43 10.63 4.83
CA LEU A 120 9.03 9.38 4.17
C LEU A 120 9.31 8.15 5.02
N PHE A 121 10.48 8.09 5.69
CA PHE A 121 10.80 7.00 6.61
C PHE A 121 9.78 6.92 7.75
N LEU A 122 9.40 8.07 8.34
CA LEU A 122 8.38 8.10 9.39
C LEU A 122 7.02 7.63 8.86
N LEU A 123 6.61 8.09 7.68
CA LEU A 123 5.32 7.68 7.10
C LEU A 123 5.28 6.20 6.73
N MET A 124 6.38 5.64 6.23
CA MET A 124 6.54 4.22 5.91
C MET A 124 6.71 3.34 7.14
N SER A 125 7.23 3.89 8.24
CA SER A 125 7.38 3.13 9.49
C SER A 125 6.01 2.68 10.03
N PHE A 126 4.96 3.49 9.87
CA PHE A 126 3.63 3.17 10.37
C PHE A 126 3.02 1.91 9.69
N PRO A 127 2.96 1.81 8.35
CA PRO A 127 2.50 0.59 7.68
C PRO A 127 3.31 -0.66 8.03
N VAL A 128 4.65 -0.53 8.10
CA VAL A 128 5.53 -1.66 8.39
C VAL A 128 5.34 -2.16 9.83
N ILE A 129 5.28 -1.26 10.82
CA ILE A 129 5.06 -1.63 12.22
C ILE A 129 3.68 -2.28 12.38
N TYR A 130 2.65 -1.71 11.74
CA TYR A 130 1.29 -2.28 11.76
C TYR A 130 1.26 -3.70 11.18
N ALA A 131 1.90 -3.92 10.03
CA ALA A 131 1.97 -5.24 9.41
C ALA A 131 2.72 -6.25 10.28
N LEU A 132 3.87 -5.86 10.86
CA LEU A 132 4.65 -6.72 11.76
C LEU A 132 3.88 -7.06 13.04
N ALA A 133 3.12 -6.12 13.61
CA ALA A 133 2.31 -6.36 14.79
C ALA A 133 1.22 -7.40 14.54
N LEU A 134 0.52 -7.31 13.41
CA LEU A 134 -0.50 -8.29 13.03
C LEU A 134 0.10 -9.66 12.70
N LEU A 135 1.25 -9.70 12.02
CA LEU A 135 1.98 -10.95 11.80
C LEU A 135 2.40 -11.61 13.11
N TYR A 136 2.86 -10.81 14.08
CA TYR A 136 3.22 -11.31 15.41
C TYR A 136 2.01 -11.91 16.14
N VAL A 137 0.83 -11.28 16.04
CA VAL A 137 -0.42 -11.86 16.57
C VAL A 137 -0.78 -13.15 15.84
N GLY A 138 -0.63 -13.18 14.51
CA GLY A 138 -0.86 -14.39 13.70
C GLY A 138 0.05 -15.56 14.09
N VAL A 139 1.27 -15.29 14.56
CA VAL A 139 2.17 -16.34 15.09
C VAL A 139 1.58 -17.10 16.27
N GLY A 140 0.85 -16.40 17.14
CA GLY A 140 0.28 -16.99 18.35
C GLY A 140 -1.01 -17.78 18.14
N GLN A 141 -1.58 -17.78 16.93
CA GLN A 141 -2.88 -18.38 16.62
C GLN A 141 -2.80 -19.56 15.64
N ARG A 142 -1.60 -20.11 15.42
CA ARG A 142 -1.38 -21.19 14.46
C ARG A 142 -1.71 -22.55 15.07
N ASP A 143 -2.51 -23.35 14.35
CA ASP A 143 -2.79 -24.74 14.71
C ASP A 143 -2.05 -25.73 13.78
N PRO A 144 -1.11 -26.55 14.29
CA PRO A 144 -0.33 -27.48 13.46
C PRO A 144 -1.14 -28.70 12.97
N LEU A 145 -2.31 -28.95 13.57
CA LEU A 145 -3.13 -30.15 13.33
C LEU A 145 -4.25 -29.94 12.31
N ARG A 146 -4.52 -28.70 11.89
CA ARG A 146 -5.62 -28.37 10.98
C ARG A 146 -5.12 -28.22 9.55
N ASN A 147 -5.66 -29.02 8.64
CA ASN A 147 -5.43 -28.86 7.21
C ASN A 147 -6.38 -27.79 6.67
N VAL A 148 -5.84 -26.85 5.89
CA VAL A 148 -6.61 -25.72 5.34
C VAL A 148 -6.23 -25.49 3.88
N VAL A 149 -7.15 -24.88 3.13
CA VAL A 149 -6.84 -24.32 1.82
C VAL A 149 -6.09 -23.01 2.04
N CYS A 150 -4.95 -22.83 1.39
CA CYS A 150 -4.10 -21.68 1.65
C CYS A 150 -4.66 -20.40 1.06
N LEU A 151 -5.33 -19.65 1.92
CA LEU A 151 -5.94 -18.35 1.66
C LEU A 151 -5.68 -17.45 2.87
N LEU A 152 -5.58 -16.14 2.63
CA LEU A 152 -5.33 -15.12 3.67
C LEU A 152 -6.15 -15.28 4.98
N PRO A 153 -7.49 -15.50 4.95
CA PRO A 153 -8.27 -15.67 6.17
C PRO A 153 -7.98 -17.00 6.90
N GLU A 154 -7.71 -18.07 6.15
CA GLU A 154 -7.47 -19.40 6.73
C GLU A 154 -6.06 -19.55 7.29
N SER A 155 -5.06 -18.81 6.77
CA SER A 155 -3.71 -18.78 7.33
C SER A 155 -3.65 -18.06 8.67
N LEU A 156 -4.47 -17.02 8.87
CA LEU A 156 -4.41 -16.15 10.05
C LEU A 156 -5.36 -16.51 11.21
N GLY A 157 -6.44 -17.24 10.95
CA GLY A 157 -7.46 -17.52 11.97
C GLY A 157 -8.04 -16.22 12.58
N HIS A 158 -8.15 -16.15 13.91
CA HIS A 158 -8.69 -14.96 14.60
C HIS A 158 -7.85 -13.67 14.43
N ALA A 159 -6.59 -13.77 14.02
CA ALA A 159 -5.81 -12.58 13.68
C ALA A 159 -6.40 -11.85 12.46
N TYR A 160 -7.10 -12.56 11.56
CA TYR A 160 -7.80 -11.98 10.43
C TYR A 160 -9.00 -11.13 10.88
N ASP A 161 -9.72 -11.50 11.94
CA ASP A 161 -10.84 -10.71 12.48
C ASP A 161 -10.35 -9.34 12.97
N LEU A 162 -9.19 -9.31 13.63
CA LEU A 162 -8.55 -8.08 14.07
C LEU A 162 -8.10 -7.21 12.88
N PHE A 163 -7.54 -7.84 11.85
CA PHE A 163 -7.22 -7.16 10.59
C PHE A 163 -8.48 -6.59 9.93
N ALA A 164 -9.56 -7.36 9.80
CA ALA A 164 -10.81 -6.93 9.20
C ALA A 164 -11.43 -5.74 9.96
N LEU A 165 -11.43 -5.80 11.29
CA LEU A 165 -11.91 -4.70 12.14
C LEU A 165 -11.08 -3.43 11.95
N THR A 166 -9.75 -3.54 12.00
CA THR A 166 -8.86 -2.38 11.84
C THR A 166 -8.88 -1.82 10.42
N SER A 167 -9.01 -2.69 9.41
CA SER A 167 -9.21 -2.30 8.01
C SER A 167 -10.54 -1.59 7.80
N LEU A 168 -11.62 -2.02 8.46
CA LEU A 168 -12.90 -1.30 8.43
C LEU A 168 -12.73 0.13 8.94
N PHE A 169 -12.03 0.34 10.06
CA PHE A 169 -11.76 1.68 10.56
C PHE A 169 -10.95 2.52 9.56
N ILE A 170 -9.86 1.96 9.01
CA ILE A 170 -9.03 2.67 8.03
C ILE A 170 -9.86 3.08 6.81
N ASN A 171 -10.61 2.14 6.23
CA ASN A 171 -11.46 2.38 5.06
C ASN A 171 -12.65 3.30 5.35
N LEU A 172 -13.06 3.45 6.62
CA LEU A 172 -14.05 4.45 7.04
C LEU A 172 -13.46 5.85 7.17
N PHE A 173 -12.19 5.98 7.58
CA PHE A 173 -11.50 7.27 7.75
C PHE A 173 -11.00 7.88 6.44
N VAL A 174 -10.63 7.05 5.47
CA VAL A 174 -10.05 7.51 4.19
C VAL A 174 -11.03 8.37 3.37
N PRO A 175 -12.31 8.00 3.14
CA PRO A 175 -13.22 8.79 2.31
C PRO A 175 -13.49 10.20 2.86
N PRO A 176 -13.72 10.42 4.18
CA PRO A 176 -13.82 11.76 4.76
C PRO A 176 -12.58 12.63 4.52
N ILE A 177 -11.37 12.05 4.60
CA ILE A 177 -10.11 12.75 4.31
C ILE A 177 -10.10 13.23 2.86
N TYR A 178 -10.40 12.34 1.90
CA TYR A 178 -10.45 12.69 0.49
C TYR A 178 -11.55 13.70 0.18
N PHE A 179 -12.72 13.59 0.82
CA PHE A 179 -13.79 14.57 0.70
C PHE A 179 -13.38 15.96 1.21
N TYR A 180 -12.70 16.02 2.36
CA TYR A 180 -12.16 17.26 2.90
C TYR A 180 -11.11 17.88 1.95
N VAL A 181 -10.18 17.07 1.46
CA VAL A 181 -9.15 17.49 0.49
C VAL A 181 -9.82 18.07 -0.75
N TYR A 182 -10.80 17.36 -1.34
CA TYR A 182 -11.56 17.83 -2.51
C TYR A 182 -12.25 19.18 -2.24
N PHE A 183 -12.92 19.31 -1.10
CA PHE A 183 -13.63 20.54 -0.74
C PHE A 183 -12.68 21.72 -0.50
N ARG A 184 -11.55 21.47 0.16
CA ARG A 184 -10.50 22.47 0.35
C ARG A 184 -9.92 22.93 -0.96
N VAL A 185 -9.56 22.00 -1.85
CA VAL A 185 -9.07 22.31 -3.20
C VAL A 185 -10.05 23.20 -3.95
N LYS A 186 -11.36 22.88 -3.90
CA LYS A 186 -12.42 23.68 -4.54
C LYS A 186 -12.58 25.08 -3.93
N ARG A 187 -12.24 25.27 -2.65
CA ARG A 187 -12.38 26.55 -1.93
C ARG A 187 -11.08 27.37 -1.88
N MET A 188 -9.96 26.87 -2.38
CA MET A 188 -8.69 27.61 -2.37
C MET A 188 -8.84 28.89 -3.22
N ARG A 189 -8.46 30.04 -2.64
CA ARG A 189 -8.40 31.32 -3.38
C ARG A 189 -7.16 31.34 -4.28
N MET A 190 -7.16 32.18 -5.31
CA MET A 190 -6.07 32.33 -6.29
C MET A 190 -4.66 32.48 -5.67
N SER A 191 -4.53 33.07 -4.48
CA SER A 191 -3.25 33.21 -3.75
C SER A 191 -2.76 31.90 -3.10
N GLU A 192 -3.66 31.09 -2.55
CA GLU A 192 -3.35 29.74 -2.03
C GLU A 192 -3.13 28.75 -3.19
N PHE A 193 -3.89 28.93 -4.28
CA PHE A 193 -3.71 28.19 -5.52
C PHE A 193 -2.37 28.54 -6.18
N MET A 194 -1.94 29.81 -6.22
CA MET A 194 -0.60 30.18 -6.66
C MET A 194 0.49 29.59 -5.76
N ALA A 195 0.30 29.51 -4.44
CA ALA A 195 1.25 28.84 -3.56
C ALA A 195 1.34 27.33 -3.83
N TYR A 196 0.22 26.68 -4.18
CA TYR A 196 0.15 25.28 -4.62
C TYR A 196 0.72 25.06 -6.03
N PHE A 197 0.51 26.00 -6.95
CA PHE A 197 1.03 25.93 -8.32
C PHE A 197 2.52 26.23 -8.36
N LEU A 198 2.99 27.22 -7.60
CA LEU A 198 4.41 27.45 -7.32
C LEU A 198 5.04 26.25 -6.60
N PHE A 199 4.25 25.43 -5.89
CA PHE A 199 4.72 24.17 -5.31
C PHE A 199 5.03 23.16 -6.43
N ILE A 200 4.10 22.98 -7.39
CA ILE A 200 4.30 22.14 -8.58
C ILE A 200 5.47 22.66 -9.45
N ASP A 201 5.56 23.98 -9.66
CA ASP A 201 6.63 24.63 -10.42
C ASP A 201 8.00 24.52 -9.72
N GLN A 202 8.07 24.62 -8.39
CA GLN A 202 9.32 24.40 -7.65
C GLN A 202 9.76 22.93 -7.68
N GLU A 203 8.82 22.00 -7.79
CA GLU A 203 9.13 20.59 -8.06
C GLU A 203 9.79 20.45 -9.43
N GLU A 204 9.26 21.09 -10.50
CA GLU A 204 9.89 21.14 -11.83
C GLU A 204 11.25 21.88 -11.85
N ILE A 205 11.39 22.98 -11.10
CA ILE A 205 12.61 23.81 -11.09
C ILE A 205 13.71 23.18 -10.21
N GLY A 206 13.33 22.55 -9.09
CA GLY A 206 14.24 21.77 -8.25
C GLY A 206 14.80 20.55 -8.99
N GLN A 207 13.96 19.90 -9.79
CA GLN A 207 14.32 18.81 -10.70
C GLN A 207 15.34 19.24 -11.77
N LYS A 208 15.13 20.39 -12.41
CA LYS A 208 16.06 20.96 -13.41
C LYS A 208 17.43 21.30 -12.82
N ARG A 209 17.49 21.70 -11.55
CA ARG A 209 18.76 21.99 -10.86
C ARG A 209 19.56 20.73 -10.51
N VAL A 210 18.92 19.61 -10.18
CA VAL A 210 19.61 18.33 -9.93
C VAL A 210 20.15 17.72 -11.24
N LEU A 211 19.42 17.84 -12.35
CA LEU A 211 19.92 17.47 -13.67
C LEU A 211 21.13 18.31 -14.10
N SER A 212 21.17 19.61 -13.81
CA SER A 212 22.33 20.47 -14.12
C SER A 212 23.61 20.12 -13.35
N HIS A 213 23.51 19.40 -12.22
CA HIS A 213 24.67 18.94 -11.45
C HIS A 213 25.11 17.51 -11.79
N MET A 214 24.34 16.78 -12.60
CA MET A 214 24.68 15.43 -13.06
C MET A 214 25.27 15.40 -14.49
N TYR A 215 25.28 16.56 -15.17
CA TYR A 215 25.90 16.79 -16.48
C TYR A 215 27.06 17.82 -16.42
N VAL A 216 27.79 17.87 -15.29
CA VAL A 216 29.09 18.54 -15.16
C VAL A 216 30.10 17.54 -14.64
#